data_AF-A0A1X9ZE53-F1
#
_entry.id   AF-A0A1X9ZE53-F1
#
_cell.length_a   1.000
_cell.length_b   1.000
_cell.length_c   1.000
_cell.angle_alpha   90.00
_cell.angle_beta   90.00
_cell.angle_gamma   90.00
#
_symmetry.space_group_name_H-M   'P 1'
#
loop_
_entity.id
_entity.type
_entity.pdbx_description
1 polymer ?
#
loop_
_entity_poly.entity_id
_entity_poly.type
_entity_poly.pdbx_seq_one_letter_code
_entity_poly.pdbx_strand_id
1 'polypeptide(L)'
;MSANSPPGKSDGDDPVDRPVPDVPPNPIESLGARLRDLDVDSIRRYLAQKLGFYEPPETAAPTDQVLEEVSLDGIVKWIQSERCKNIITLAGAGISTSAGIPDFRSPETGLYHNLQKYDLPEPQAIFEINFFRQNPKPFFMLAKELYPGSFKPTISHYFIRLLHEKGLLLRHYTQNIDTLERGAGIPEEKLVEAHGTFYTSHCLDCRKEYNLEYVKERIFADQIPICTECPGVVKPDIVFFGESLPDRFQRCLQEDFQQCDMLIIMGSSLEVQPLASLIDMVPDWCPRLLINREKAGMRSPLLRLWGVMSGGLQLDEDAVRDVARLGDCDDGCQDLADRLGWGDELRALVASEHARLDLAGAAVPPAPPLSPPHVTPQEPEL
;
A
#
# COMPACT_ATOMS: atom_id res chain seq x y z
N MET A 1 53.30 38.17 -53.39
CA MET A 1 54.16 39.21 -52.79
C MET A 1 54.21 38.95 -51.30
N SER A 2 55.43 38.83 -50.76
CA SER A 2 55.86 38.95 -49.35
C SER A 2 55.17 38.01 -48.34
N ALA A 3 55.73 36.85 -48.00
CA ALA A 3 56.93 36.59 -47.20
C ALA A 3 56.79 36.99 -45.71
N ASN A 4 56.70 35.97 -44.84
CA ASN A 4 57.68 35.72 -43.76
C ASN A 4 57.12 34.74 -42.73
N SER A 5 57.82 33.62 -42.50
CA SER A 5 57.97 32.99 -41.19
C SER A 5 59.07 31.92 -41.25
N PRO A 6 60.13 32.05 -40.44
CA PRO A 6 60.87 30.93 -39.88
C PRO A 6 60.85 31.02 -38.33
N PRO A 7 61.64 30.24 -37.58
CA PRO A 7 61.27 28.95 -37.00
C PRO A 7 61.32 28.96 -35.46
N GLY A 8 60.83 27.92 -34.78
CA GLY A 8 61.09 27.78 -33.35
C GLY A 8 60.40 26.59 -32.68
N LYS A 9 61.21 25.61 -32.25
CA LYS A 9 60.83 24.52 -31.34
C LYS A 9 60.87 25.03 -29.89
N SER A 10 59.93 24.60 -29.06
CA SER A 10 60.19 24.13 -27.69
C SER A 10 58.92 23.55 -27.07
N ASP A 11 59.00 22.26 -26.76
CA ASP A 11 58.51 21.54 -25.58
C ASP A 11 57.26 22.03 -24.82
N GLY A 12 56.35 21.07 -24.64
CA GLY A 12 55.52 20.92 -23.43
C GLY A 12 54.32 21.84 -23.34
N ASP A 13 53.14 21.31 -23.60
CA ASP A 13 52.06 21.28 -22.59
C ASP A 13 50.87 20.49 -23.15
N ASP A 14 50.42 19.53 -22.35
CA ASP A 14 49.26 18.67 -22.56
C ASP A 14 47.99 19.49 -22.89
N PRO A 15 47.06 18.98 -23.73
CA PRO A 15 45.74 19.57 -23.79
C PRO A 15 45.05 19.36 -22.44
N VAL A 16 44.87 20.47 -21.73
CA VAL A 16 44.05 20.59 -20.52
C VAL A 16 42.69 19.96 -20.79
N ASP A 17 42.51 18.76 -20.27
CA ASP A 17 41.27 18.02 -20.22
C ASP A 17 40.31 18.81 -19.32
N ARG A 18 39.37 19.53 -19.94
CA ARG A 18 38.30 20.20 -19.19
C ARG A 18 37.34 19.09 -18.76
N PRO A 19 37.09 18.88 -17.46
CA PRO A 19 36.11 17.90 -17.03
C PRO A 19 34.75 18.32 -17.59
N VAL A 20 34.19 17.48 -18.47
CA VAL A 20 32.77 17.50 -18.78
C VAL A 20 32.05 17.28 -17.45
N PRO A 21 31.09 18.13 -17.05
CA PRO A 21 30.35 17.89 -15.81
C PRO A 21 29.67 16.52 -15.91
N ASP A 22 29.85 15.69 -14.88
CA ASP A 22 29.17 14.41 -14.72
C ASP A 22 27.67 14.59 -14.99
N VAL A 23 27.23 14.13 -16.16
CA VAL A 23 25.81 14.00 -16.46
C VAL A 23 25.34 12.82 -15.61
N PRO A 24 24.46 13.02 -14.62
CA PRO A 24 23.94 11.91 -13.84
C PRO A 24 23.31 10.89 -14.80
N PRO A 25 23.51 9.58 -14.60
CA PRO A 25 23.02 8.58 -15.52
C PRO A 25 21.52 8.76 -15.70
N ASN A 26 21.07 8.63 -16.95
CA ASN A 26 19.67 8.72 -17.34
C ASN A 26 18.84 7.83 -16.38
N PRO A 27 17.74 8.31 -15.76
CA PRO A 27 16.98 7.54 -14.77
C PRO A 27 16.56 6.15 -15.26
N ILE A 28 16.38 6.00 -16.58
CA ILE A 28 16.05 4.74 -17.26
C ILE A 28 17.23 3.74 -17.22
N GLU A 29 18.47 4.21 -17.36
CA GLU A 29 19.66 3.35 -17.28
C GLU A 29 19.98 2.95 -15.83
N SER A 30 19.69 3.82 -14.85
CA SER A 30 19.85 3.50 -13.42
C SER A 30 18.79 2.52 -12.90
N LEU A 31 17.61 2.50 -13.52
CA LEU A 31 16.56 1.51 -13.28
C LEU A 31 16.97 0.15 -13.88
N GLY A 32 17.48 0.15 -15.11
CA GLY A 32 18.01 -1.06 -15.77
C GLY A 32 19.27 -1.63 -15.12
N ALA A 33 20.05 -0.82 -14.39
CA ALA A 33 21.19 -1.29 -13.60
C ALA A 33 20.77 -1.90 -12.25
N ARG A 34 19.76 -1.33 -11.58
CA ARG A 34 19.24 -1.82 -10.29
C ARG A 34 18.32 -3.04 -10.40
N LEU A 35 17.81 -3.33 -11.59
CA LEU A 35 17.08 -4.56 -11.91
C LEU A 35 17.99 -5.79 -12.12
N ARG A 36 19.32 -5.60 -12.22
CA ARG A 36 20.26 -6.69 -12.52
C ARG A 36 20.61 -7.58 -11.32
N ASP A 37 20.31 -7.13 -10.09
CA ASP A 37 20.57 -7.88 -8.85
C ASP A 37 19.32 -8.56 -8.28
N LEU A 38 18.20 -8.50 -9.00
CA LEU A 38 17.06 -9.39 -8.76
C LEU A 38 17.45 -10.78 -9.29
N ASP A 39 16.83 -11.84 -8.78
CA ASP A 39 16.82 -13.13 -9.49
C ASP A 39 16.07 -12.91 -10.82
N VAL A 40 16.80 -12.41 -11.82
CA VAL A 40 16.34 -12.11 -13.17
C VAL A 40 15.60 -13.32 -13.70
N ASP A 41 15.98 -14.53 -13.31
CA ASP A 41 15.33 -15.75 -13.76
C ASP A 41 13.92 -15.94 -13.21
N SER A 42 13.58 -15.45 -12.03
CA SER A 42 12.20 -15.54 -11.49
C SER A 42 11.26 -14.53 -12.15
N ILE A 43 11.72 -13.28 -12.32
CA ILE A 43 10.95 -12.25 -13.05
C ILE A 43 10.89 -12.58 -14.54
N ARG A 44 11.97 -13.10 -15.13
CA ARG A 44 12.02 -13.57 -16.53
C ARG A 44 11.15 -14.79 -16.74
N ARG A 45 11.12 -15.76 -15.82
CA ARG A 45 10.16 -16.90 -15.88
C ARG A 45 8.73 -16.40 -15.79
N TYR A 46 8.43 -15.50 -14.85
CA TYR A 46 7.12 -14.88 -14.71
C TYR A 46 6.69 -14.14 -15.99
N LEU A 47 7.55 -13.26 -16.52
CA LEU A 47 7.28 -12.51 -17.75
C LEU A 47 7.22 -13.41 -18.99
N ALA A 48 8.09 -14.42 -19.11
CA ALA A 48 8.07 -15.37 -20.23
C ALA A 48 6.81 -16.24 -20.23
N GLN A 49 6.35 -16.68 -19.06
CA GLN A 49 5.10 -17.43 -18.89
C GLN A 49 3.87 -16.56 -19.21
N LYS A 50 3.88 -15.27 -18.81
CA LYS A 50 2.77 -14.34 -19.06
C LYS A 50 2.70 -13.81 -20.49
N LEU A 51 3.84 -13.64 -21.15
CA LEU A 51 3.93 -13.16 -22.53
C LEU A 51 3.87 -14.29 -23.58
N GLY A 52 3.70 -15.55 -23.14
CA GLY A 52 3.53 -16.70 -24.03
C GLY A 52 4.81 -17.15 -24.72
N PHE A 53 6.00 -16.79 -24.21
CA PHE A 53 7.29 -17.20 -24.76
C PHE A 53 7.83 -18.51 -24.16
N TYR A 54 7.06 -19.14 -23.28
CA TYR A 54 7.36 -20.44 -22.70
C TYR A 54 6.28 -21.44 -23.13
N GLU A 55 6.61 -22.40 -23.98
CA GLU A 55 5.75 -23.54 -24.25
C GLU A 55 5.71 -24.41 -22.98
N PRO A 56 4.54 -24.58 -22.33
CA PRO A 56 4.43 -25.54 -21.25
C PRO A 56 4.71 -26.93 -21.83
N PRO A 57 5.34 -27.85 -21.06
CA PRO A 57 5.47 -29.24 -21.49
C PRO A 57 4.10 -29.77 -21.90
N GLU A 58 4.02 -30.52 -23.00
CA GLU A 58 2.82 -31.16 -23.54
C GLU A 58 2.23 -32.24 -22.60
N THR A 59 1.92 -31.89 -21.36
CA THR A 59 1.10 -32.64 -20.39
C THR A 59 0.76 -31.72 -19.21
N ALA A 60 0.10 -30.58 -19.43
CA ALA A 60 -0.58 -29.91 -18.32
C ALA A 60 -1.88 -30.69 -18.07
N ALA A 61 -1.81 -31.66 -17.16
CA ALA A 61 -2.99 -32.32 -16.60
C ALA A 61 -3.98 -31.25 -16.06
N PRO A 62 -5.29 -31.57 -15.95
CA PRO A 62 -6.24 -30.64 -15.36
C PRO A 62 -5.69 -30.17 -14.02
N THR A 63 -5.66 -28.86 -13.78
CA THR A 63 -5.22 -28.29 -12.50
C THR A 63 -5.89 -29.04 -11.37
N ASP A 64 -5.11 -29.82 -10.61
CA ASP A 64 -5.61 -30.67 -9.53
C ASP A 64 -6.50 -29.82 -8.63
N GLN A 65 -7.71 -30.31 -8.37
CA GLN A 65 -8.66 -29.66 -7.48
C GLN A 65 -7.98 -29.39 -6.13
N VAL A 66 -7.76 -28.10 -5.80
CA VAL A 66 -6.97 -27.69 -4.62
C VAL A 66 -7.81 -27.78 -3.35
N LEU A 67 -8.99 -27.17 -3.39
CA LEU A 67 -9.96 -27.26 -2.31
C LEU A 67 -10.90 -28.44 -2.56
N GLU A 68 -11.14 -29.27 -1.55
CA GLU A 68 -12.15 -30.34 -1.61
C GLU A 68 -13.53 -29.80 -2.04
N GLU A 69 -13.84 -28.59 -1.59
CA GLU A 69 -15.04 -27.84 -1.94
C GLU A 69 -14.67 -26.37 -2.11
N VAL A 70 -15.04 -25.76 -3.24
CA VAL A 70 -14.76 -24.34 -3.51
C VAL A 70 -15.83 -23.47 -2.87
N SER A 71 -15.83 -23.45 -1.55
CA SER A 71 -16.76 -22.73 -0.72
C SER A 71 -16.07 -22.18 0.53
N LEU A 72 -16.77 -21.33 1.28
CA LEU A 72 -16.25 -20.84 2.55
C LEU A 72 -16.00 -21.98 3.55
N ASP A 73 -16.80 -23.05 3.50
CA ASP A 73 -16.59 -24.24 4.34
C ASP A 73 -15.34 -25.02 3.93
N GLY A 74 -15.03 -25.09 2.63
CA GLY A 74 -13.75 -25.62 2.15
C GLY A 74 -12.55 -24.81 2.64
N ILE A 75 -12.67 -23.48 2.69
CA ILE A 75 -11.66 -22.60 3.27
C ILE A 75 -11.48 -22.86 4.77
N VAL A 76 -12.57 -23.01 5.51
CA VAL A 76 -12.53 -23.33 6.96
C VAL A 76 -11.79 -24.64 7.20
N LYS A 77 -12.10 -25.70 6.42
CA LYS A 77 -11.39 -26.98 6.48
C LYS A 77 -9.90 -26.82 6.15
N TRP A 78 -9.56 -25.99 5.15
CA TRP A 78 -8.17 -25.72 4.80
C TRP A 78 -7.40 -25.06 5.96
N ILE A 79 -7.96 -24.01 6.56
CA ILE A 79 -7.37 -23.30 7.71
C ILE A 79 -7.19 -24.24 8.91
N GLN A 80 -8.13 -25.15 9.15
CA GLN A 80 -8.05 -26.12 10.24
C GLN A 80 -7.09 -27.29 9.97
N SER A 81 -6.59 -27.43 8.74
CA SER A 81 -5.67 -28.50 8.37
C SER A 81 -4.22 -28.21 8.76
N GLU A 82 -3.42 -29.26 8.94
CA GLU A 82 -1.98 -29.17 9.21
C GLU A 82 -1.17 -28.52 8.07
N ARG A 83 -1.79 -28.26 6.93
CA ARG A 83 -1.16 -27.63 5.75
C ARG A 83 -1.19 -26.11 5.80
N CYS A 84 -2.11 -25.50 6.55
CA CYS A 84 -2.26 -24.05 6.59
C CYS A 84 -1.56 -23.50 7.83
N LYS A 85 -0.35 -22.97 7.65
CA LYS A 85 0.47 -22.38 8.73
C LYS A 85 0.85 -20.93 8.46
N ASN A 86 0.90 -20.57 7.18
CA ASN A 86 1.37 -19.28 6.70
C ASN A 86 0.30 -18.59 5.86
N ILE A 87 -0.55 -17.81 6.51
CA ILE A 87 -1.56 -16.98 5.87
C ILE A 87 -0.98 -15.61 5.56
N ILE A 88 -1.05 -15.21 4.29
CA ILE A 88 -0.84 -13.81 3.90
C ILE A 88 -2.20 -13.16 3.75
N THR A 89 -2.34 -11.98 4.35
CA THR A 89 -3.51 -11.12 4.15
C THR A 89 -3.14 -9.90 3.31
N LEU A 90 -3.96 -9.55 2.32
CA LEU A 90 -3.88 -8.32 1.53
C LEU A 90 -5.11 -7.47 1.82
N ALA A 91 -4.92 -6.21 2.21
CA ALA A 91 -6.03 -5.33 2.53
C ALA A 91 -5.97 -3.98 1.79
N GLY A 92 -7.15 -3.44 1.51
CA GLY A 92 -7.35 -2.08 1.02
C GLY A 92 -8.38 -1.32 1.85
N ALA A 93 -8.82 -0.16 1.35
CA ALA A 93 -9.61 0.79 2.12
C ALA A 93 -10.96 0.22 2.62
N GLY A 94 -11.49 -0.81 1.97
CA GLY A 94 -12.76 -1.45 2.34
C GLY A 94 -12.76 -2.08 3.74
N ILE A 95 -11.60 -2.40 4.33
CA ILE A 95 -11.55 -2.88 5.72
C ILE A 95 -11.72 -1.74 6.74
N SER A 96 -11.55 -0.48 6.32
CA SER A 96 -11.59 0.71 7.18
C SER A 96 -12.90 1.51 7.03
N THR A 97 -13.77 1.18 6.06
CA THR A 97 -14.99 1.96 5.82
C THR A 97 -15.97 1.97 6.99
N SER A 98 -16.08 0.87 7.74
CA SER A 98 -16.94 0.80 8.93
C SER A 98 -16.38 1.57 10.12
N ALA A 99 -15.10 1.95 10.09
CA ALA A 99 -14.52 2.88 11.07
C ALA A 99 -14.93 4.34 10.82
N GLY A 100 -15.57 4.65 9.69
CA GLY A 100 -15.92 6.00 9.28
C GLY A 100 -14.86 6.69 8.41
N ILE A 101 -13.84 5.95 7.97
CA ILE A 101 -12.85 6.43 7.01
C ILE A 101 -13.38 6.16 5.61
N PRO A 102 -13.67 7.19 4.79
CA PRO A 102 -14.14 6.96 3.43
C PRO A 102 -13.04 6.27 2.62
N ASP A 103 -13.45 5.41 1.69
CA ASP A 103 -12.49 4.93 0.68
C ASP A 103 -12.11 6.07 -0.28
N PHE A 104 -11.19 5.81 -1.19
CA PHE A 104 -10.76 6.84 -2.15
C PHE A 104 -11.76 7.06 -3.29
N ARG A 105 -12.44 5.99 -3.74
CA ARG A 105 -13.04 5.90 -5.08
C ARG A 105 -14.57 5.81 -5.11
N SER A 106 -15.22 5.48 -4.01
CA SER A 106 -16.67 5.28 -4.00
C SER A 106 -17.38 6.54 -4.51
N PRO A 107 -18.36 6.40 -5.40
CA PRO A 107 -19.20 7.52 -5.81
C PRO A 107 -19.83 8.18 -4.59
N GLU A 108 -19.89 9.52 -4.59
CA GLU A 108 -20.54 10.38 -3.57
C GLU A 108 -19.87 10.41 -2.17
N THR A 109 -19.33 9.29 -1.70
CA THR A 109 -18.75 9.16 -0.35
C THR A 109 -17.22 9.09 -0.34
N GLY A 110 -16.60 8.78 -1.47
CA GLY A 110 -15.16 8.63 -1.59
C GLY A 110 -14.40 9.94 -1.44
N LEU A 111 -13.15 9.85 -0.97
CA LEU A 111 -12.29 11.00 -0.69
C LEU A 111 -12.19 11.97 -1.87
N TYR A 112 -11.99 11.44 -3.09
CA TYR A 112 -11.83 12.25 -4.31
C TYR A 112 -13.04 13.13 -4.64
N HIS A 113 -14.25 12.72 -4.23
CA HIS A 113 -15.47 13.51 -4.45
C HIS A 113 -15.46 14.79 -3.60
N ASN A 114 -14.85 14.74 -2.41
CA ASN A 114 -14.86 15.82 -1.43
C ASN A 114 -13.66 16.78 -1.53
N LEU A 115 -12.79 16.61 -2.54
CA LEU A 115 -11.57 17.43 -2.71
C LEU A 115 -11.79 18.74 -3.49
N GLN A 116 -13.00 19.01 -3.97
CA GLN A 116 -13.30 20.21 -4.77
C GLN A 116 -12.92 21.52 -4.04
N LYS A 117 -12.94 21.52 -2.70
CA LYS A 117 -12.52 22.65 -1.85
C LYS A 117 -11.04 23.02 -1.93
N TYR A 118 -10.20 22.16 -2.51
CA TYR A 118 -8.75 22.34 -2.54
C TYR A 118 -8.20 22.93 -3.85
N ASP A 119 -9.08 23.28 -4.81
CA ASP A 119 -8.72 23.87 -6.11
C ASP A 119 -7.58 23.11 -6.82
N LEU A 120 -7.74 21.78 -6.90
CA LEU A 120 -6.77 20.87 -7.49
C LEU A 120 -6.97 20.77 -9.01
N PRO A 121 -5.89 20.60 -9.80
CA PRO A 121 -6.00 20.36 -11.24
C PRO A 121 -6.76 19.07 -11.54
N GLU A 122 -6.56 18.04 -10.70
CA GLU A 122 -7.34 16.82 -10.66
C GLU A 122 -7.31 16.24 -9.23
N PRO A 123 -8.29 15.41 -8.82
CA PRO A 123 -8.37 14.87 -7.46
C PRO A 123 -7.12 14.09 -7.02
N GLN A 124 -6.42 13.44 -7.96
CA GLN A 124 -5.23 12.63 -7.67
C GLN A 124 -3.99 13.47 -7.34
N ALA A 125 -3.95 14.74 -7.81
CA ALA A 125 -2.79 15.61 -7.65
C ALA A 125 -2.38 15.84 -6.19
N ILE A 126 -3.32 15.77 -5.25
CA ILE A 126 -3.02 15.91 -3.81
C ILE A 126 -2.08 14.82 -3.28
N PHE A 127 -2.01 13.68 -3.97
CA PHE A 127 -1.14 12.54 -3.65
C PHE A 127 0.02 12.38 -4.65
N GLU A 128 0.31 13.39 -5.48
CA GLU A 128 1.46 13.37 -6.38
C GLU A 128 2.66 14.09 -5.76
N ILE A 129 3.84 13.45 -5.79
CA ILE A 129 5.04 14.02 -5.14
C ILE A 129 5.46 15.36 -5.76
N ASN A 130 5.28 15.52 -7.07
CA ASN A 130 5.65 16.74 -7.77
C ASN A 130 4.72 17.90 -7.41
N PHE A 131 3.41 17.64 -7.30
CA PHE A 131 2.45 18.63 -6.82
C PHE A 131 2.73 18.98 -5.36
N PHE A 132 2.96 17.99 -4.50
CA PHE A 132 3.27 18.21 -3.08
C PHE A 132 4.50 19.09 -2.85
N ARG A 133 5.57 18.88 -3.63
CA ARG A 133 6.78 19.72 -3.57
C ARG A 133 6.52 21.18 -3.95
N GLN A 134 5.56 21.43 -4.84
CA GLN A 134 5.18 22.78 -5.26
C GLN A 134 4.20 23.43 -4.29
N ASN A 135 3.20 22.67 -3.84
CA ASN A 135 2.13 23.13 -2.96
C ASN A 135 1.73 22.02 -1.98
N PRO A 136 2.37 21.93 -0.80
CA PRO A 136 2.07 20.90 0.19
C PRO A 136 0.80 21.20 1.02
N LYS A 137 0.27 22.42 0.94
CA LYS A 137 -0.81 22.90 1.80
C LYS A 137 -2.12 22.09 1.66
N PRO A 138 -2.61 21.74 0.45
CA PRO A 138 -3.80 20.91 0.30
C PRO A 138 -3.71 19.58 1.03
N PHE A 139 -2.57 18.89 0.91
CA PHE A 139 -2.35 17.63 1.59
C PHE A 139 -2.42 17.79 3.11
N PHE A 140 -1.76 18.80 3.69
CA PHE A 140 -1.77 18.98 5.15
C PHE A 140 -3.13 19.40 5.70
N MET A 141 -3.93 20.15 4.94
CA MET A 141 -5.32 20.43 5.30
C MET A 141 -6.16 19.16 5.29
N LEU A 142 -5.98 18.29 4.29
CA LEU A 142 -6.64 16.99 4.23
C LEU A 142 -6.16 16.05 5.36
N ALA A 143 -4.86 16.02 5.63
CA ALA A 143 -4.26 15.18 6.68
C ALA A 143 -4.80 15.54 8.07
N LYS A 144 -5.13 16.82 8.32
CA LYS A 144 -5.80 17.26 9.56
C LYS A 144 -7.17 16.60 9.73
N GLU A 145 -7.92 16.45 8.64
CA GLU A 145 -9.26 15.82 8.66
C GLU A 145 -9.19 14.30 8.83
N LEU A 146 -8.08 13.68 8.41
CA LEU A 146 -7.89 12.22 8.42
C LEU A 146 -6.98 11.73 9.55
N TYR A 147 -6.61 12.60 10.51
CA TYR A 147 -5.50 12.31 11.42
C TYR A 147 -5.79 11.08 12.34
N PRO A 148 -4.79 10.18 12.54
CA PRO A 148 -4.92 9.01 13.42
C PRO A 148 -5.39 9.31 14.84
N GLY A 149 -6.22 8.42 15.40
CA GLY A 149 -6.78 8.52 16.75
C GLY A 149 -8.25 8.96 16.81
N SER A 150 -8.81 9.41 15.68
CA SER A 150 -10.25 9.71 15.55
C SER A 150 -11.10 8.47 15.27
N PHE A 151 -10.45 7.37 14.92
CA PHE A 151 -11.09 6.16 14.41
C PHE A 151 -10.62 4.93 15.18
N LYS A 152 -11.52 3.97 15.35
CA LYS A 152 -11.22 2.68 15.98
C LYS A 152 -11.00 1.62 14.89
N PRO A 153 -10.05 0.69 15.08
CA PRO A 153 -9.93 -0.45 14.19
C PRO A 153 -11.23 -1.27 14.12
N THR A 154 -11.49 -1.83 12.96
CA THR A 154 -12.72 -2.58 12.65
C THR A 154 -12.59 -4.06 13.03
N ILE A 155 -13.68 -4.82 12.93
CA ILE A 155 -13.67 -6.28 13.14
C ILE A 155 -12.66 -6.94 12.19
N SER A 156 -12.57 -6.47 10.95
CA SER A 156 -11.60 -6.95 9.96
C SER A 156 -10.15 -6.81 10.44
N HIS A 157 -9.80 -5.69 11.07
CA HIS A 157 -8.46 -5.48 11.64
C HIS A 157 -8.17 -6.45 12.79
N TYR A 158 -9.15 -6.62 13.70
CA TYR A 158 -9.00 -7.56 14.81
C TYR A 158 -9.01 -9.03 14.37
N PHE A 159 -9.64 -9.37 13.25
CA PHE A 159 -9.53 -10.70 12.66
C PHE A 159 -8.09 -10.98 12.20
N ILE A 160 -7.42 -10.01 11.56
CA ILE A 160 -6.00 -10.12 11.20
C ILE A 160 -5.12 -10.27 12.46
N ARG A 161 -5.40 -9.47 13.50
CA ARG A 161 -4.74 -9.63 14.81
C ARG A 161 -4.95 -11.03 15.38
N LEU A 162 -6.16 -11.57 15.28
CA LEU A 162 -6.48 -12.90 15.77
C LEU A 162 -5.75 -14.00 14.99
N LEU A 163 -5.60 -13.86 13.67
CA LEU A 163 -4.74 -14.76 12.87
C LEU A 163 -3.30 -14.78 13.38
N HIS A 164 -2.78 -13.63 13.81
CA HIS A 164 -1.46 -13.56 14.43
C HIS A 164 -1.42 -14.27 15.79
N GLU A 165 -2.43 -14.06 16.64
CA GLU A 165 -2.52 -14.72 17.97
C GLU A 165 -2.69 -16.24 17.86
N LYS A 166 -3.33 -16.72 16.79
CA LYS A 166 -3.41 -18.15 16.45
C LYS A 166 -2.11 -18.70 15.83
N GLY A 167 -1.09 -17.86 15.59
CA GLY A 167 0.17 -18.27 14.98
C GLY A 167 0.10 -18.55 13.48
N LEU A 168 -0.96 -18.11 12.80
CA LEU A 168 -1.22 -18.38 11.38
C LEU A 168 -0.83 -17.23 10.46
N LEU A 169 -0.79 -15.99 10.95
CA LEU A 169 -0.43 -14.83 10.13
C LEU A 169 1.07 -14.86 9.78
N LEU A 170 1.40 -15.08 8.51
CA LEU A 170 2.75 -14.88 8.00
C LEU A 170 3.04 -13.38 7.86
N ARG A 171 2.21 -12.68 7.09
CA ARG A 171 2.32 -11.23 6.84
C ARG A 171 0.98 -10.59 6.50
N HIS A 172 0.84 -9.33 6.87
CA HIS A 172 -0.23 -8.44 6.45
C HIS A 172 0.31 -7.34 5.54
N TYR A 173 -0.13 -7.32 4.28
CA TYR A 173 0.15 -6.25 3.33
C TYR A 173 -1.07 -5.35 3.23
N THR A 174 -0.89 -4.06 3.48
CA THR A 174 -1.97 -3.08 3.43
C THR A 174 -1.66 -1.96 2.44
N GLN A 175 -2.68 -1.52 1.70
CA GLN A 175 -2.68 -0.28 0.92
C GLN A 175 -3.06 0.94 1.75
N ASN A 176 -3.58 0.71 2.96
CA ASN A 176 -4.09 1.76 3.81
C ASN A 176 -2.94 2.50 4.48
N ILE A 177 -3.21 3.75 4.79
CA ILE A 177 -2.29 4.66 5.50
C ILE A 177 -2.90 5.11 6.84
N ASP A 178 -4.10 4.65 7.19
CA ASP A 178 -4.86 5.12 8.36
C ASP A 178 -4.30 4.66 9.72
N THR A 179 -3.33 3.74 9.72
CA THR A 179 -2.65 3.17 10.90
C THR A 179 -3.53 2.31 11.81
N LEU A 180 -4.74 1.94 11.37
CA LEU A 180 -5.67 1.12 12.16
C LEU A 180 -5.12 -0.30 12.41
N GLU A 181 -4.24 -0.81 11.55
CA GLU A 181 -3.54 -2.08 11.77
C GLU A 181 -2.67 -2.04 13.03
N ARG A 182 -1.93 -0.93 13.23
CA ARG A 182 -1.15 -0.68 14.44
C ARG A 182 -2.06 -0.44 15.64
N GLY A 183 -3.17 0.28 15.42
CA GLY A 183 -4.21 0.49 16.43
C GLY A 183 -4.84 -0.81 16.94
N ALA A 184 -4.97 -1.83 16.08
CA ALA A 184 -5.45 -3.17 16.42
C ALA A 184 -4.38 -4.05 17.10
N GLY A 185 -3.15 -3.53 17.26
CA GLY A 185 -2.05 -4.25 17.87
C GLY A 185 -1.39 -5.30 16.97
N ILE A 186 -1.53 -5.20 15.64
CA ILE A 186 -0.77 -6.09 14.73
C ILE A 186 0.71 -5.72 14.86
N PRO A 187 1.62 -6.68 15.15
CA PRO A 187 3.03 -6.36 15.35
C PRO A 187 3.69 -5.81 14.10
N GLU A 188 4.64 -4.89 14.27
CA GLU A 188 5.35 -4.24 13.15
C GLU A 188 6.04 -5.26 12.24
N GLU A 189 6.61 -6.32 12.82
CA GLU A 189 7.24 -7.37 12.04
C GLU A 189 6.24 -8.11 11.14
N LYS A 190 4.93 -8.08 11.44
CA LYS A 190 3.90 -8.66 10.58
C LYS A 190 3.35 -7.70 9.54
N LEU A 191 3.62 -6.40 9.66
CA LEU A 191 3.08 -5.37 8.76
C LEU A 191 4.01 -5.08 7.57
N VAL A 192 3.39 -4.92 6.41
CA VAL A 192 3.97 -4.29 5.22
C VAL A 192 2.98 -3.23 4.75
N GLU A 193 3.24 -1.99 5.13
CA GLU A 193 2.49 -0.81 4.72
C GLU A 193 2.95 -0.42 3.29
N ALA A 194 2.30 -0.99 2.27
CA ALA A 194 2.76 -0.90 0.87
C ALA A 194 2.73 0.55 0.35
N HIS A 195 1.78 1.35 0.84
CA HIS A 195 1.70 2.78 0.54
C HIS A 195 2.24 3.65 1.68
N GLY A 196 3.09 3.09 2.53
CA GLY A 196 3.73 3.81 3.62
C GLY A 196 2.78 4.12 4.78
N THR A 197 3.19 5.04 5.66
CA THR A 197 2.53 5.24 6.96
C THR A 197 2.56 6.69 7.43
N PHE A 198 1.58 7.10 8.22
CA PHE A 198 1.64 8.36 8.97
C PHE A 198 2.47 8.24 10.25
N TYR A 199 2.86 7.04 10.66
CA TYR A 199 3.53 6.79 11.94
C TYR A 199 4.92 7.47 12.04
N THR A 200 5.66 7.49 10.94
CA THR A 200 6.97 8.14 10.81
C THR A 200 6.92 9.19 9.72
N SER A 201 7.87 10.13 9.75
CA SER A 201 7.96 11.22 8.78
C SER A 201 9.40 11.58 8.53
N HIS A 202 9.74 11.99 7.31
CA HIS A 202 11.09 12.40 6.95
C HIS A 202 11.10 13.77 6.27
N CYS A 203 12.15 14.54 6.53
CA CYS A 203 12.47 15.70 5.72
C CYS A 203 12.73 15.27 4.26
N LEU A 204 12.11 15.96 3.30
CA LEU A 204 12.28 15.69 1.88
C LEU A 204 13.69 15.99 1.35
N ASP A 205 14.48 16.79 2.07
CA ASP A 205 15.81 17.23 1.65
C ASP A 205 16.92 16.47 2.39
N CYS A 206 16.97 16.58 3.73
CA CYS A 206 18.06 15.99 4.51
C CYS A 206 17.74 14.60 5.10
N ARG A 207 16.52 14.08 4.87
CA ARG A 207 16.06 12.77 5.38
C ARG A 207 16.16 12.61 6.91
N LYS A 208 16.16 13.70 7.68
CA LYS A 208 15.98 13.62 9.14
C LYS A 208 14.60 13.07 9.45
N GLU A 209 14.54 12.06 10.31
CA GLU A 209 13.31 11.44 10.80
C GLU A 209 12.63 12.33 11.87
N TYR A 210 11.30 12.33 11.85
CA TYR A 210 10.41 12.98 12.80
C TYR A 210 9.32 12.00 13.20
N ASN A 211 8.94 12.04 14.48
CA ASN A 211 7.85 11.23 15.00
C ASN A 211 6.48 11.84 14.66
N LEU A 212 5.44 11.04 14.86
CA LEU A 212 4.04 11.43 14.66
C LEU A 212 3.68 12.74 15.38
N GLU A 213 4.10 12.91 16.64
CA GLU A 213 3.71 14.06 17.46
C GLU A 213 4.23 15.39 16.89
N TYR A 214 5.46 15.42 16.38
CA TYR A 214 6.04 16.59 15.73
C TYR A 214 5.19 17.10 14.56
N VAL A 215 4.73 16.15 13.72
CA VAL A 215 3.93 16.44 12.53
C VAL A 215 2.50 16.79 12.92
N LYS A 216 1.95 16.09 13.92
CA LYS A 216 0.64 16.37 14.52
C LYS A 216 0.52 17.80 14.99
N GLU A 217 1.41 18.23 15.88
CA GLU A 217 1.37 19.58 16.47
C GLU A 217 1.28 20.67 15.40
N ARG A 218 2.04 20.53 14.31
CA ARG A 218 2.08 21.49 13.21
C ARG A 218 0.84 21.43 12.34
N ILE A 219 0.40 20.24 11.95
CA ILE A 219 -0.83 20.07 11.16
C ILE A 219 -2.03 20.65 11.92
N PHE A 220 -2.17 20.37 13.22
CA PHE A 220 -3.28 20.88 14.02
C PHE A 220 -3.20 22.40 14.24
N ALA A 221 -1.99 22.97 14.26
CA ALA A 221 -1.75 24.42 14.28
C ALA A 221 -1.90 25.11 12.91
N ASP A 222 -2.39 24.40 11.87
CA ASP A 222 -2.51 24.89 10.49
C ASP A 222 -1.16 25.33 9.89
N GLN A 223 -0.07 24.69 10.32
CA GLN A 223 1.29 24.93 9.88
C GLN A 223 1.82 23.76 9.04
N ILE A 224 2.58 24.09 7.98
CA ILE A 224 3.32 23.09 7.22
C ILE A 224 4.50 22.59 8.07
N PRO A 225 4.67 21.28 8.27
CA PRO A 225 5.84 20.73 8.92
C PRO A 225 7.13 21.05 8.16
N ILE A 226 8.01 21.85 8.75
CA ILE A 226 9.34 22.20 8.21
C ILE A 226 10.42 21.52 9.05
N CYS A 227 11.53 21.14 8.43
CA CYS A 227 12.66 20.51 9.09
C CYS A 227 13.38 21.48 10.04
N THR A 228 13.88 20.95 11.16
CA THR A 228 14.68 21.67 12.15
C THR A 228 16.14 21.89 11.74
N GLU A 229 16.63 21.14 10.73
CA GLU A 229 18.04 21.20 10.28
C GLU A 229 18.21 21.84 8.90
N CYS A 230 17.14 21.98 8.12
CA CYS A 230 17.16 22.58 6.79
C CYS A 230 15.79 23.17 6.42
N PRO A 231 15.68 23.95 5.33
CA PRO A 231 14.40 24.52 4.89
C PRO A 231 13.37 23.52 4.34
N GLY A 232 13.71 22.23 4.28
CA GLY A 232 12.88 21.20 3.64
C GLY A 232 11.60 20.89 4.40
N VAL A 233 10.54 20.56 3.67
CA VAL A 233 9.27 20.09 4.23
C VAL A 233 9.44 18.70 4.83
N VAL A 234 8.86 18.47 6.00
CA VAL A 234 8.74 17.15 6.63
C VAL A 234 7.45 16.50 6.13
N LYS A 235 7.59 15.39 5.40
CA LYS A 235 6.47 14.64 4.84
C LYS A 235 6.25 13.36 5.65
N PRO A 236 5.00 12.99 5.97
CA PRO A 236 4.69 11.63 6.41
C PRO A 236 5.25 10.59 5.43
N ASP A 237 5.66 9.44 5.94
CA ASP A 237 6.25 8.35 5.14
C ASP A 237 5.21 7.54 4.36
N ILE A 238 4.16 8.21 3.90
CA ILE A 238 3.19 7.71 2.93
C ILE A 238 3.78 7.79 1.51
N VAL A 239 3.47 6.85 0.65
CA VAL A 239 3.99 6.80 -0.71
C VAL A 239 3.07 7.60 -1.63
N PHE A 240 3.59 8.68 -2.20
CA PHE A 240 2.89 9.46 -3.22
C PHE A 240 3.09 8.86 -4.60
N PHE A 241 2.17 9.17 -5.53
CA PHE A 241 2.38 8.89 -6.94
C PHE A 241 3.68 9.55 -7.40
N GLY A 242 4.53 8.75 -8.05
CA GLY A 242 5.89 9.13 -8.46
C GLY A 242 6.99 8.78 -7.45
N GLU A 243 6.66 8.30 -6.25
CA GLU A 243 7.64 7.77 -5.29
C GLU A 243 7.86 6.25 -5.45
N SER A 244 9.03 5.79 -5.00
CA SER A 244 9.30 4.34 -4.89
C SER A 244 8.58 3.76 -3.68
N LEU A 245 8.18 2.49 -3.79
CA LEU A 245 7.64 1.74 -2.66
C LEU A 245 8.71 1.51 -1.58
N PRO A 246 8.34 1.26 -0.31
CA PRO A 246 9.30 1.06 0.77
C PRO A 246 10.17 -0.18 0.55
N ASP A 247 11.45 -0.14 0.91
CA ASP A 247 12.37 -1.30 0.75
C ASP A 247 11.86 -2.56 1.44
N ARG A 248 11.16 -2.41 2.57
CA ARG A 248 10.53 -3.51 3.30
C ARG A 248 9.53 -4.27 2.44
N PHE A 249 8.78 -3.57 1.58
CA PHE A 249 7.85 -4.20 0.64
C PHE A 249 8.59 -5.19 -0.25
N GLN A 250 9.66 -4.76 -0.91
CA GLN A 250 10.42 -5.62 -1.83
C GLN A 250 11.07 -6.82 -1.14
N ARG A 251 11.67 -6.61 0.05
CA ARG A 251 12.30 -7.70 0.81
C ARG A 251 11.29 -8.76 1.25
N CYS A 252 10.17 -8.33 1.84
CA CYS A 252 9.13 -9.25 2.29
C CYS A 252 8.47 -9.99 1.11
N LEU A 253 8.29 -9.33 -0.04
CA LEU A 253 7.74 -9.99 -1.23
C LEU A 253 8.54 -11.23 -1.65
N GLN A 254 9.87 -11.15 -1.62
CA GLN A 254 10.76 -12.24 -2.03
C GLN A 254 10.69 -13.43 -1.07
N GLU A 255 10.49 -13.17 0.22
CA GLU A 255 10.50 -14.19 1.27
C GLU A 255 9.12 -14.82 1.48
N ASP A 256 8.06 -14.02 1.48
CA ASP A 256 6.77 -14.42 2.02
C ASP A 256 5.97 -15.29 1.03
N PHE A 257 5.90 -14.88 -0.24
CA PHE A 257 4.91 -15.43 -1.17
C PHE A 257 5.17 -16.89 -1.55
N GLN A 258 6.42 -17.33 -1.56
CA GLN A 258 6.78 -18.73 -1.82
C GLN A 258 6.41 -19.67 -0.65
N GLN A 259 6.23 -19.12 0.55
CA GLN A 259 5.88 -19.86 1.77
C GLN A 259 4.38 -19.74 2.11
N CYS A 260 3.60 -19.04 1.28
CA CYS A 260 2.21 -18.75 1.52
C CYS A 260 1.33 -19.99 1.30
N ASP A 261 0.69 -20.46 2.37
CA ASP A 261 -0.23 -21.60 2.33
C ASP A 261 -1.67 -21.18 1.98
N MET A 262 -2.00 -19.91 2.20
CA MET A 262 -3.30 -19.34 1.89
C MET A 262 -3.23 -17.81 1.80
N LEU A 263 -3.91 -17.24 0.80
CA LEU A 263 -4.08 -15.80 0.64
C LEU A 263 -5.49 -15.38 1.06
N ILE A 264 -5.62 -14.33 1.87
CA ILE A 264 -6.91 -13.68 2.16
C ILE A 264 -6.85 -12.23 1.69
N ILE A 265 -7.75 -11.85 0.79
CA ILE A 265 -7.83 -10.52 0.19
C ILE A 265 -9.09 -9.85 0.73
N MET A 266 -8.96 -8.67 1.33
CA MET A 266 -10.05 -7.98 2.02
C MET A 266 -10.17 -6.53 1.57
N GLY A 267 -11.38 -6.11 1.21
CA GLY A 267 -11.69 -4.69 1.02
C GLY A 267 -10.83 -3.96 -0.02
N SER A 268 -10.44 -4.61 -1.11
CA SER A 268 -9.65 -4.00 -2.19
C SER A 268 -10.28 -4.28 -3.57
N SER A 269 -10.30 -3.25 -4.43
CA SER A 269 -10.70 -3.40 -5.84
C SER A 269 -9.64 -4.09 -6.70
N LEU A 270 -8.41 -4.21 -6.19
CA LEU A 270 -7.25 -4.75 -6.92
C LEU A 270 -6.97 -4.03 -8.26
N GLU A 271 -7.23 -2.73 -8.32
CA GLU A 271 -6.93 -1.90 -9.50
C GLU A 271 -5.56 -1.20 -9.41
N VAL A 272 -5.04 -1.03 -8.19
CA VAL A 272 -3.81 -0.27 -7.94
C VAL A 272 -2.64 -1.20 -7.71
N GLN A 273 -1.59 -0.97 -8.50
CA GLN A 273 -0.29 -1.61 -8.29
C GLN A 273 0.43 -1.01 -7.08
N PRO A 274 1.22 -1.81 -6.34
CA PRO A 274 1.62 -3.19 -6.65
C PRO A 274 0.66 -4.27 -6.14
N LEU A 275 -0.26 -3.94 -5.21
CA LEU A 275 -1.08 -4.94 -4.50
C LEU A 275 -1.86 -5.85 -5.47
N ALA A 276 -2.39 -5.26 -6.54
CA ALA A 276 -3.12 -5.97 -7.60
C ALA A 276 -2.33 -7.13 -8.22
N SER A 277 -1.01 -7.00 -8.38
CA SER A 277 -0.16 -8.06 -8.92
C SER A 277 0.19 -9.17 -7.93
N LEU A 278 0.07 -8.90 -6.63
CA LEU A 278 0.52 -9.84 -5.59
C LEU A 278 -0.33 -11.11 -5.52
N ILE A 279 -1.61 -11.03 -5.93
CA ILE A 279 -2.51 -12.19 -5.91
C ILE A 279 -2.04 -13.35 -6.79
N ASP A 280 -1.17 -13.07 -7.76
CA ASP A 280 -0.61 -14.06 -8.69
C ASP A 280 0.79 -14.55 -8.31
N MET A 281 1.36 -14.02 -7.22
CA MET A 281 2.69 -14.42 -6.74
C MET A 281 2.67 -15.65 -5.82
N VAL A 282 1.48 -16.07 -5.36
CA VAL A 282 1.32 -17.28 -4.55
C VAL A 282 1.34 -18.55 -5.42
N PRO A 283 1.82 -19.69 -4.90
CA PRO A 283 1.89 -20.96 -5.64
C PRO A 283 0.52 -21.40 -6.21
N ASP A 284 0.53 -22.21 -7.28
CA ASP A 284 -0.70 -22.69 -7.95
C ASP A 284 -1.62 -23.53 -7.03
N TRP A 285 -1.08 -24.15 -5.99
CA TRP A 285 -1.83 -24.90 -4.98
C TRP A 285 -2.34 -24.05 -3.81
N CYS A 286 -2.01 -22.77 -3.73
CA CYS A 286 -2.40 -21.89 -2.62
C CYS A 286 -3.85 -21.42 -2.80
N PRO A 287 -4.79 -21.74 -1.87
CA PRO A 287 -6.13 -21.19 -1.91
C PRO A 287 -6.14 -19.68 -1.70
N ARG A 288 -7.08 -18.99 -2.37
CA ARG A 288 -7.25 -17.54 -2.24
C ARG A 288 -8.70 -17.22 -1.87
N LEU A 289 -8.91 -16.55 -0.74
CA LEU A 289 -10.22 -16.06 -0.32
C LEU A 289 -10.32 -14.55 -0.57
N LEU A 290 -11.35 -14.12 -1.30
CA LEU A 290 -11.75 -12.71 -1.41
C LEU A 290 -12.92 -12.45 -0.45
N ILE A 291 -12.76 -11.52 0.49
CA ILE A 291 -13.85 -10.96 1.29
C ILE A 291 -14.03 -9.49 0.87
N ASN A 292 -15.05 -9.22 0.06
CA ASN A 292 -15.24 -7.90 -0.52
C ASN A 292 -16.69 -7.69 -0.95
N ARG A 293 -17.16 -6.45 -1.07
CA ARG A 293 -18.53 -6.17 -1.54
C ARG A 293 -18.78 -6.67 -2.96
N GLU A 294 -17.75 -6.60 -3.79
CA GLU A 294 -17.81 -6.94 -5.21
C GLU A 294 -16.67 -7.90 -5.59
N LYS A 295 -16.85 -8.64 -6.69
CA LYS A 295 -15.74 -9.43 -7.25
C LYS A 295 -14.65 -8.47 -7.74
N ALA A 296 -13.40 -8.79 -7.46
CA ALA A 296 -12.24 -7.96 -7.78
C ALA A 296 -11.11 -8.81 -8.36
N GLY A 297 -10.19 -8.19 -9.12
CA GLY A 297 -9.01 -8.87 -9.67
C GLY A 297 -9.32 -10.07 -10.57
N MET A 298 -10.47 -10.07 -11.24
CA MET A 298 -10.93 -11.19 -12.06
C MET A 298 -10.00 -11.44 -13.25
N ARG A 299 -9.71 -12.71 -13.51
CA ARG A 299 -8.99 -13.15 -14.70
C ARG A 299 -9.78 -12.78 -15.96
N SER A 300 -9.12 -12.20 -16.97
CA SER A 300 -9.79 -11.82 -18.22
C SER A 300 -10.26 -13.05 -19.01
N PRO A 301 -11.58 -13.23 -19.23
CA PRO A 301 -12.11 -14.35 -20.01
C PRO A 301 -11.68 -14.29 -21.48
N LEU A 302 -11.54 -13.07 -22.01
CA LEU A 302 -11.11 -12.85 -23.39
C LEU A 302 -9.70 -13.37 -23.61
N LEU A 303 -8.77 -13.10 -22.67
CA LEU A 303 -7.40 -13.61 -22.79
C LEU A 303 -7.32 -15.14 -22.64
N ARG A 304 -8.17 -15.74 -21.78
CA ARG A 304 -8.30 -17.20 -21.66
C ARG A 304 -8.72 -17.84 -22.98
N LEU A 305 -9.68 -17.24 -23.70
CA LEU A 305 -10.16 -17.75 -24.99
C LEU A 305 -9.08 -17.76 -26.07
N TRP A 306 -8.08 -16.88 -25.96
CA TRP A 306 -6.94 -16.79 -26.87
C TRP A 306 -5.74 -17.62 -26.40
N GLY A 307 -5.90 -18.45 -25.37
CA GLY A 307 -4.82 -19.29 -24.81
C GLY A 307 -3.77 -18.51 -24.04
N VAL A 308 -3.99 -17.23 -23.74
CA VAL A 308 -3.05 -16.40 -22.99
C VAL A 308 -3.28 -16.59 -21.49
N MET A 309 -2.24 -17.01 -20.77
CA MET A 309 -2.23 -17.13 -19.32
C MET A 309 -2.33 -15.76 -18.63
N SER A 310 -3.53 -15.19 -18.54
CA SER A 310 -3.77 -13.97 -17.75
C SER A 310 -3.68 -14.25 -16.26
N GLY A 311 -3.16 -13.31 -15.48
CA GLY A 311 -3.24 -13.34 -14.02
C GLY A 311 -4.66 -13.02 -13.52
N GLY A 312 -4.92 -13.24 -12.24
CA GLY A 312 -6.19 -12.90 -11.59
C GLY A 312 -6.87 -14.05 -10.86
N LEU A 313 -7.97 -13.71 -10.19
CA LEU A 313 -8.88 -14.63 -9.51
C LEU A 313 -9.84 -15.29 -10.51
N GLN A 314 -10.15 -16.56 -10.27
CA GLN A 314 -11.17 -17.32 -10.98
C GLN A 314 -12.33 -17.59 -10.02
N LEU A 315 -13.37 -16.75 -10.08
CA LEU A 315 -14.52 -16.79 -9.16
C LEU A 315 -15.82 -17.23 -9.87
N ASP A 316 -15.69 -18.16 -10.82
CA ASP A 316 -16.78 -18.76 -11.60
C ASP A 316 -16.96 -20.25 -11.25
N GLU A 317 -17.84 -20.96 -11.97
CA GLU A 317 -18.18 -22.36 -11.71
C GLU A 317 -16.99 -23.33 -11.87
N ASP A 318 -15.96 -22.93 -12.62
CA ASP A 318 -14.74 -23.70 -12.87
C ASP A 318 -13.66 -23.46 -11.78
N ALA A 319 -13.96 -22.68 -10.74
CA ALA A 319 -13.01 -22.34 -9.70
C ALA A 319 -12.54 -23.60 -8.94
N VAL A 320 -11.23 -23.71 -8.69
CA VAL A 320 -10.62 -24.86 -7.99
C VAL A 320 -9.99 -24.50 -6.64
N ARG A 321 -9.70 -23.20 -6.42
CA ARG A 321 -8.95 -22.71 -5.25
C ARG A 321 -9.35 -21.31 -4.77
N ASP A 322 -10.08 -20.58 -5.61
CA ASP A 322 -10.44 -19.19 -5.35
C ASP A 322 -11.89 -19.13 -4.88
N VAL A 323 -12.12 -18.53 -3.72
CA VAL A 323 -13.45 -18.39 -3.11
C VAL A 323 -13.73 -16.92 -2.90
N ALA A 324 -14.97 -16.49 -3.15
CA ALA A 324 -15.42 -15.14 -2.82
C ALA A 324 -16.54 -15.20 -1.79
N ARG A 325 -16.35 -14.47 -0.68
CA ARG A 325 -17.41 -14.08 0.22
C ARG A 325 -17.78 -12.62 -0.06
N LEU A 326 -18.89 -12.44 -0.77
CA LEU A 326 -19.42 -11.12 -1.09
C LEU A 326 -20.20 -10.50 0.08
N GLY A 327 -19.93 -9.24 0.38
CA GLY A 327 -20.57 -8.48 1.46
C GLY A 327 -19.61 -7.52 2.16
N ASP A 328 -20.02 -7.01 3.31
CA ASP A 328 -19.17 -6.18 4.16
C ASP A 328 -18.01 -6.99 4.75
N CYS A 329 -16.82 -6.38 4.84
CA CYS A 329 -15.62 -7.08 5.30
C CYS A 329 -15.75 -7.55 6.76
N ASP A 330 -16.36 -6.75 7.63
CA ASP A 330 -16.57 -7.09 9.03
C ASP A 330 -17.47 -8.31 9.19
N ASP A 331 -18.57 -8.37 8.44
CA ASP A 331 -19.48 -9.52 8.43
C ASP A 331 -18.80 -10.77 7.88
N GLY A 332 -18.00 -10.63 6.81
CA GLY A 332 -17.26 -11.74 6.23
C GLY A 332 -16.18 -12.30 7.16
N CYS A 333 -15.44 -11.42 7.85
CA CYS A 333 -14.46 -11.83 8.86
C CYS A 333 -15.12 -12.48 10.06
N GLN A 334 -16.26 -11.95 10.51
CA GLN A 334 -17.02 -12.51 11.63
C GLN A 334 -17.60 -13.88 11.29
N ASP A 335 -18.18 -14.08 10.11
CA ASP A 335 -18.69 -15.38 9.65
C ASP A 335 -17.56 -16.42 9.53
N LEU A 336 -16.42 -16.03 8.96
CA LEU A 336 -15.24 -16.90 8.92
C LEU A 336 -14.77 -17.29 10.33
N ALA A 337 -14.71 -16.32 11.25
CA ALA A 337 -14.36 -16.59 12.65
C ALA A 337 -15.38 -17.49 13.36
N ASP A 338 -16.69 -17.27 13.15
CA ASP A 338 -17.74 -18.12 13.73
C ASP A 338 -17.60 -19.57 13.25
N ARG A 339 -17.35 -19.80 11.95
CA ARG A 339 -17.12 -21.14 11.38
C ARG A 339 -15.83 -21.81 11.87
N LEU A 340 -14.80 -21.02 12.16
CA LEU A 340 -13.55 -21.50 12.76
C LEU A 340 -13.68 -21.76 14.27
N GLY A 341 -14.79 -21.39 14.90
CA GLY A 341 -15.00 -21.48 16.35
C GLY A 341 -14.30 -20.36 17.13
N TRP A 342 -13.90 -19.27 16.46
CA TRP A 342 -13.23 -18.10 17.06
C TRP A 342 -14.17 -16.89 17.19
N GLY A 343 -15.45 -17.05 16.84
CA GLY A 343 -16.39 -15.94 16.74
C GLY A 343 -16.59 -15.15 18.03
N ASP A 344 -16.77 -15.83 19.16
CA ASP A 344 -16.92 -15.20 20.47
C ASP A 344 -15.63 -14.54 20.95
N GLU A 345 -14.48 -15.14 20.63
CA GLU A 345 -13.15 -14.60 20.93
C GLU A 345 -12.89 -13.31 20.16
N LEU A 346 -13.24 -13.27 18.86
CA LEU A 346 -13.15 -12.06 18.05
C LEU A 346 -14.05 -10.94 18.60
N ARG A 347 -15.31 -11.26 18.92
CA ARG A 347 -16.25 -10.28 19.54
C ARG A 347 -15.72 -9.74 20.85
N ALA A 348 -15.17 -10.61 21.71
CA ALA A 348 -14.60 -10.21 22.99
C ALA A 348 -13.35 -9.32 22.80
N LEU A 349 -12.46 -9.68 21.87
CA LEU A 349 -11.28 -8.89 21.54
C LEU A 349 -11.67 -7.48 21.09
N VAL A 350 -12.58 -7.36 20.12
CA VAL A 350 -13.08 -6.07 19.61
C VAL A 350 -13.66 -5.23 20.75
N ALA A 351 -14.55 -5.81 21.56
CA ALA A 351 -15.19 -5.10 22.67
C ALA A 351 -14.18 -4.60 23.71
N SER A 352 -13.19 -5.43 24.06
CA SER A 352 -12.16 -5.07 25.05
C SER A 352 -11.26 -3.94 24.55
N GLU A 353 -10.82 -4.00 23.30
CA GLU A 353 -9.92 -2.99 22.73
C GLU A 353 -10.66 -1.68 22.44
N HIS A 354 -11.91 -1.73 22.00
CA HIS A 354 -12.73 -0.53 21.86
C HIS A 354 -12.95 0.17 23.21
N ALA A 355 -13.21 -0.57 24.27
CA ALA A 355 -13.31 0.00 25.63
C ALA A 355 -11.98 0.59 26.10
N ARG A 356 -10.85 -0.06 25.81
CA ARG A 356 -9.50 0.46 26.12
C ARG A 356 -9.22 1.77 25.39
N LEU A 357 -9.58 1.84 24.10
CA LEU A 357 -9.39 3.04 23.27
C LEU A 357 -10.30 4.19 23.73
N ASP A 358 -11.55 3.91 24.15
CA ASP A 358 -12.44 4.93 24.72
C ASP A 358 -11.88 5.54 26.00
N LEU A 359 -11.32 4.71 26.88
CA LEU A 359 -10.68 5.17 28.11
C LEU A 359 -9.43 6.01 27.82
N ALA A 360 -8.63 5.61 26.83
CA ALA A 360 -7.45 6.36 26.42
C ALA A 360 -7.81 7.71 25.75
N GLY A 361 -8.87 7.73 24.93
CA GLY A 361 -9.37 8.93 24.27
C GLY A 361 -10.00 9.93 25.25
N ALA A 362 -10.72 9.46 26.26
CA ALA A 362 -11.31 10.29 27.31
C ALA A 362 -10.26 10.95 28.24
N ALA A 363 -9.03 10.45 28.26
CA ALA A 363 -7.91 11.02 29.02
C ALA A 363 -7.24 12.22 28.30
N VAL A 364 -7.58 12.48 27.03
CA VAL A 364 -7.10 13.63 26.26
C VAL A 364 -8.15 14.74 26.35
N PRO A 365 -7.83 15.94 26.88
CA PRO A 365 -8.80 17.02 26.95
C PRO A 365 -9.28 17.41 25.55
N PRO A 366 -10.57 17.79 25.38
CA PRO A 366 -11.07 18.21 24.07
C PRO A 366 -10.24 19.37 23.55
N ALA A 367 -9.93 19.35 22.25
CA ALA A 367 -9.27 20.47 21.59
C ALA A 367 -10.09 21.75 21.84
N PRO A 368 -9.43 22.88 22.17
CA PRO A 368 -10.13 24.13 22.37
C PRO A 368 -10.94 24.48 21.10
N PRO A 369 -12.14 25.04 21.23
CA PRO A 369 -12.95 25.43 20.09
C PRO A 369 -12.14 26.36 19.18
N LEU A 370 -12.18 26.08 17.87
CA LEU A 370 -11.54 26.91 16.85
C LEU A 370 -11.99 28.36 17.04
N SER A 371 -11.03 29.26 17.29
CA SER A 371 -11.33 30.68 17.37
C SER A 371 -11.83 31.16 16.00
N PRO A 372 -12.91 31.97 15.94
CA PRO A 372 -13.38 32.50 14.68
C PRO A 372 -12.25 33.32 14.02
N PRO A 373 -12.17 33.33 12.67
CA PRO A 373 -11.12 34.05 11.97
C PRO A 373 -11.13 35.52 12.39
N HIS A 374 -9.95 36.01 12.79
CA HIS A 374 -9.73 37.44 13.02
C HIS A 374 -9.96 38.18 11.70
N VAL A 375 -11.13 38.82 11.58
CA VAL A 375 -11.39 39.78 10.51
C VAL A 375 -10.57 41.02 10.85
N THR A 376 -9.41 41.18 10.22
CA THR A 376 -8.72 42.47 10.18
C THR A 376 -9.60 43.45 9.38
N PRO A 377 -10.02 44.59 9.97
CA PRO A 377 -10.78 45.58 9.22
C PRO A 377 -9.90 46.12 8.08
N GLN A 378 -10.39 45.99 6.85
CA GLN A 378 -9.81 46.66 5.70
C GLN A 378 -9.92 48.18 5.91
N GLU A 379 -8.79 48.87 5.87
CA GLU A 379 -8.77 50.33 5.80
C GLU A 379 -9.42 50.80 4.50
N PRO A 380 -10.21 51.89 4.53
CA PRO A 380 -10.80 52.43 3.33
C PRO A 380 -9.70 53.08 2.46
N GLU A 381 -9.57 52.61 1.22
CA GLU A 381 -8.80 53.30 0.19
C GLU A 381 -9.41 54.71 -0.04
N LEU A 382 -8.57 55.74 0.06
CA LEU A 382 -8.87 57.14 -0.24
C LEU A 382 -8.43 57.49 -1.66
#